data_AF-A0A0M3I4G8-F1
#
_entry.id   AF-A0A0M3I4G8-F1
#
_cell.length_a   1.000
_cell.length_b   1.000
_cell.length_c   1.000
_cell.angle_alpha   90.00
_cell.angle_beta   90.00
_cell.angle_gamma   90.00
#
_symmetry.space_group_name_H-M   'P 1'
#
loop_
_entity.id
_entity.type
_entity.pdbx_description
1 polymer ?
#
loop_
_entity_poly.entity_id
_entity_poly.type
_entity_poly.pdbx_seq_one_letter_code
_entity_poly.pdbx_strand_id
1 'polypeptide(L)'
;MACPAVCGPPACQCSPGYRRNTDGRCVRPEDCPNPSPRCPENEIYRKCRTCEGTCKNPNPVCTRICRPAGCECPVDRGFVRADTGNCIQKSDCPRTCIGVRCPRGQHCILKQVFCIRAPCPPIPMCVDDRQKE
;
A
#
# COMPACT_ATOMS: atom_id res chain seq x y z
N MET A 1 13.34 22.51 -2.95
CA MET A 1 14.27 23.55 -2.47
C MET A 1 15.39 23.62 -3.50
N ALA A 2 15.49 24.73 -4.23
CA ALA A 2 16.49 24.95 -5.27
C ALA A 2 17.63 25.79 -4.68
N CYS A 3 18.88 25.54 -5.11
CA CYS A 3 20.01 26.34 -4.67
C CYS A 3 19.96 27.73 -5.32
N PRO A 4 20.29 28.80 -4.57
CA PRO A 4 20.40 30.14 -5.15
C PRO A 4 21.57 30.20 -6.13
N ALA A 5 21.44 30.98 -7.20
CA ALA A 5 22.43 31.14 -8.26
C ALA A 5 23.62 32.03 -7.86
N VAL A 6 24.07 31.93 -6.61
CA VAL A 6 25.23 32.64 -6.07
C VAL A 6 26.28 31.63 -5.67
N CYS A 7 27.53 31.88 -6.07
CA CYS A 7 28.65 31.05 -5.64
C CYS A 7 28.95 31.36 -4.17
N GLY A 8 29.10 30.31 -3.37
CA GLY A 8 29.67 30.44 -2.03
C GLY A 8 31.18 30.78 -2.09
N PRO A 9 31.83 30.97 -0.93
CA PRO A 9 33.28 31.12 -0.86
C PRO A 9 34.01 29.92 -1.49
N PRO A 10 35.24 30.12 -2.01
CA PRO A 10 36.00 29.07 -2.67
C PRO A 10 36.23 27.89 -1.72
N ALA A 11 35.78 26.71 -2.12
CA ALA A 11 35.90 25.48 -1.34
C ALA A 11 36.03 24.27 -2.29
N CYS A 12 36.63 23.18 -1.79
CA CYS A 12 36.64 21.93 -2.52
C CYS A 12 35.22 21.36 -2.63
N GLN A 13 34.74 21.18 -3.86
CA GLN A 13 33.47 20.54 -4.16
C GLN A 13 33.71 19.21 -4.87
N CYS A 14 32.76 18.28 -4.73
CA CYS A 14 32.79 17.03 -5.48
C CYS A 14 32.70 17.31 -6.99
N SER A 15 33.40 16.50 -7.77
CA SER A 15 33.35 16.55 -9.23
C SER A 15 31.90 16.39 -9.75
N PRO A 16 31.59 16.90 -10.96
CA PRO A 16 30.28 16.72 -11.57
C PRO A 16 29.84 15.25 -11.54
N GLY A 17 28.62 15.00 -11.05
CA GLY A 17 28.07 13.66 -10.89
C GLY A 17 28.34 12.98 -9.54
N TYR A 18 29.14 13.57 -8.66
CA TYR A 18 29.41 13.06 -7.31
C TYR A 18 28.76 13.91 -6.22
N ARG A 19 28.39 13.27 -5.10
CA ARG A 19 27.82 13.94 -3.91
C ARG A 19 28.62 13.58 -2.67
N ARG A 20 28.73 14.52 -1.73
CA ARG A 20 29.47 14.32 -0.49
C ARG A 20 28.63 13.49 0.50
N ASN A 21 29.18 12.39 1.01
CA ASN A 21 28.55 11.54 2.03
C ASN A 21 28.79 12.08 3.46
N THR A 22 28.25 11.42 4.47
CA THR A 22 28.40 11.78 5.89
C THR A 22 29.84 11.72 6.40
N ASP A 23 30.69 10.90 5.78
CA ASP A 23 32.12 10.79 6.08
C ASP A 23 32.97 11.84 5.34
N GLY A 24 32.34 12.78 4.64
CA GLY A 24 33.02 13.84 3.89
C GLY A 24 33.63 13.41 2.55
N ARG A 25 33.38 12.17 2.10
CA ARG A 25 33.86 11.61 0.82
C ARG A 25 32.88 11.87 -0.32
N CYS A 26 33.39 12.04 -1.53
CA CYS A 26 32.56 12.17 -2.73
C CYS A 26 32.22 10.78 -3.29
N VAL A 27 30.94 10.40 -3.26
CA VAL A 27 30.41 9.12 -3.75
C VAL A 27 29.43 9.34 -4.89
N ARG A 28 29.16 8.31 -5.70
CA ARG A 28 28.11 8.42 -6.73
C ARG A 28 26.74 8.42 -6.04
N PRO A 29 25.72 9.10 -6.60
CA PRO A 29 24.36 9.06 -6.08
C PRO A 29 23.79 7.64 -5.90
N GLU A 30 24.26 6.70 -6.70
CA GLU A 30 23.89 5.27 -6.64
C GLU A 30 24.49 4.55 -5.43
N ASP A 31 25.70 4.98 -5.01
CA ASP A 31 26.42 4.44 -3.85
C ASP A 31 25.97 5.10 -2.54
N CYS A 32 25.17 6.17 -2.62
CA CYS A 32 24.52 6.71 -1.44
C CYS A 32 23.60 5.62 -0.87
N PRO A 33 23.73 5.25 0.42
CA PRO A 33 22.80 4.32 1.05
C PRO A 33 21.40 4.90 0.85
N ASN A 34 20.61 4.20 0.04
CA ASN A 34 19.32 4.68 -0.44
C ASN A 34 18.47 5.04 0.80
N PRO A 35 18.15 6.32 1.05
CA PRO A 35 17.42 6.71 2.25
C PRO A 35 15.94 6.32 2.17
N SER A 36 15.52 5.75 1.05
CA SER A 36 14.26 5.04 0.95
C SER A 36 14.43 3.69 1.66
N PRO A 37 13.87 3.48 2.86
CA PRO A 37 13.80 2.14 3.41
C PRO A 37 13.13 1.27 2.35
N ARG A 38 13.75 0.14 2.02
CA ARG A 38 13.17 -0.80 1.07
C ARG A 38 11.85 -1.28 1.66
N CYS A 39 10.75 -0.75 1.15
CA CYS A 39 9.45 -1.21 1.55
C CYS A 39 9.18 -2.59 0.94
N PRO A 40 8.38 -3.43 1.61
CA PRO A 40 7.88 -4.66 1.03
C PRO A 40 7.18 -4.40 -0.31
N GLU A 41 6.97 -5.47 -1.08
CA GLU A 41 6.28 -5.39 -2.35
C GLU A 41 4.91 -4.69 -2.19
N ASN A 42 4.57 -3.81 -3.14
CA ASN A 42 3.35 -3.00 -3.16
C ASN A 42 3.20 -1.97 -2.02
N GLU A 43 4.19 -1.79 -1.15
CA GLU A 43 4.19 -0.73 -0.14
C GLU A 43 5.02 0.48 -0.60
N ILE A 44 4.61 1.68 -0.18
CA ILE A 44 5.33 2.92 -0.46
C ILE A 44 5.78 3.58 0.85
N TYR A 45 7.00 4.12 0.84
CA TYR A 45 7.48 4.88 1.98
C TYR A 45 6.83 6.26 2.02
N ARG A 46 6.17 6.59 3.12
CA ARG A 46 5.65 7.94 3.38
C ARG A 46 6.25 8.50 4.65
N LYS A 47 6.62 9.78 4.62
CA LYS A 47 7.06 10.53 5.82
C LYS A 47 5.92 10.77 6.81
N CYS A 48 4.71 10.97 6.29
CA CYS A 48 3.46 11.04 7.02
C CYS A 48 2.59 9.92 6.46
N ARG A 49 2.46 8.82 7.21
CA ARG A 49 1.59 7.72 6.82
C ARG A 49 0.15 8.07 7.13
N THR A 50 -0.75 7.63 6.28
CA THR A 50 -2.19 7.71 6.47
C THR A 50 -2.72 6.41 7.11
N CYS A 51 -4.01 6.15 6.94
CA CYS A 51 -4.62 4.88 7.25
C CYS A 51 -4.39 3.87 6.11
N GLU A 52 -4.50 2.59 6.43
CA GLU A 52 -4.48 1.53 5.44
C GLU A 52 -5.87 0.91 5.34
N GLY A 53 -6.30 0.64 4.11
CA GLY A 53 -7.49 -0.15 3.82
C GLY A 53 -7.21 -1.62 4.04
N THR A 54 -8.25 -2.38 4.38
CA THR A 54 -8.19 -3.84 4.48
C THR A 54 -9.18 -4.47 3.50
N CYS A 55 -9.08 -5.77 3.25
CA CYS A 55 -10.08 -6.47 2.44
C CYS A 55 -11.52 -6.30 2.96
N LYS A 56 -11.70 -6.09 4.27
CA LYS A 56 -13.01 -5.86 4.91
C LYS A 56 -13.47 -4.41 4.82
N ASN A 57 -12.53 -3.47 4.83
CA ASN A 57 -12.80 -2.05 4.70
C ASN A 57 -11.76 -1.41 3.78
N PRO A 58 -11.95 -1.48 2.44
CA PRO A 58 -10.96 -1.03 1.48
C PRO A 58 -10.72 0.48 1.52
N ASN A 59 -11.76 1.24 1.86
CA ASN A 59 -11.74 2.71 1.90
C ASN A 59 -12.14 3.20 3.30
N PRO A 60 -11.25 3.06 4.31
CA PRO A 60 -11.52 3.58 5.64
C PRO A 60 -11.58 5.11 5.63
N VAL A 61 -12.37 5.68 6.54
CA VAL A 61 -12.34 7.13 6.81
C VAL A 61 -11.18 7.41 7.74
N CYS A 62 -10.34 8.36 7.36
CA CYS A 62 -9.05 8.55 7.99
C CYS A 62 -8.92 9.97 8.53
N THR A 63 -8.38 10.07 9.73
CA THR A 63 -8.10 11.37 10.33
C THR A 63 -6.96 12.04 9.58
N ARG A 64 -6.90 13.38 9.61
CA ARG A 64 -5.79 14.14 9.03
C ARG A 64 -4.50 14.05 9.86
N ILE A 65 -4.48 13.19 10.88
CA ILE A 65 -3.35 13.01 11.78
C ILE A 65 -2.38 12.03 11.11
N CYS A 66 -1.15 12.50 10.90
CA CYS A 66 -0.06 11.70 10.37
C CYS A 66 0.37 10.62 11.36
N ARG A 67 0.51 9.39 10.88
CA ARG A 67 1.30 8.36 11.56
C ARG A 67 2.80 8.58 11.29
N PRO A 68 3.69 8.10 12.19
CA PRO A 68 5.14 8.20 12.00
C PRO A 68 5.59 7.67 10.64
N ALA A 69 6.70 8.19 10.13
CA ALA A 69 7.27 7.78 8.86
C ALA A 69 7.46 6.25 8.77
N GLY A 70 7.20 5.67 7.61
CA GLY A 70 7.31 4.22 7.40
C GLY A 70 6.72 3.79 6.06
N CYS A 71 6.73 2.48 5.85
CA CYS A 71 6.03 1.86 4.73
C CYS A 71 4.53 1.80 4.99
N GLU A 72 3.76 2.05 3.93
CA GLU A 72 2.31 2.08 3.93
C GLU A 72 1.77 1.49 2.64
N CYS A 73 0.68 0.73 2.77
CA CYS A 73 -0.10 0.20 1.66
C CYS A 73 -0.96 1.32 1.03
N PRO A 74 -0.72 1.72 -0.24
CA PRO A 74 -1.34 2.89 -0.84
C PRO A 74 -2.81 2.64 -1.22
N VAL A 75 -3.71 3.07 -0.33
CA VAL A 75 -5.17 3.03 -0.57
C VAL A 75 -5.58 3.87 -1.77
N ASP A 76 -4.89 4.99 -1.99
CA ASP A 76 -5.05 5.89 -3.15
C ASP A 76 -4.74 5.20 -4.49
N ARG A 77 -3.98 4.10 -4.46
CA ARG A 77 -3.68 3.26 -5.63
C ARG A 77 -4.51 1.98 -5.69
N GLY A 78 -5.52 1.84 -4.84
CA GLY A 78 -6.40 0.66 -4.80
C GLY A 78 -5.79 -0.56 -4.12
N PHE A 79 -4.75 -0.38 -3.31
CA PHE A 79 -4.16 -1.45 -2.52
C PHE A 79 -4.77 -1.52 -1.13
N VAL A 80 -4.82 -2.74 -0.58
CA VAL A 80 -5.32 -3.02 0.76
C VAL A 80 -4.39 -4.02 1.46
N ARG A 81 -4.27 -3.88 2.77
CA ARG A 81 -3.52 -4.82 3.60
C ARG A 81 -4.40 -6.05 3.84
N ALA A 82 -3.90 -7.20 3.39
CA ALA A 82 -4.52 -8.50 3.64
C ALA A 82 -4.38 -8.90 5.12
N ASP A 83 -5.19 -9.87 5.56
CA ASP A 83 -5.09 -10.43 6.92
C ASP A 83 -3.74 -11.12 7.17
N THR A 84 -3.01 -11.51 6.11
CA THR A 84 -1.63 -12.05 6.18
C THR A 84 -0.57 -10.97 6.42
N GLY A 85 -0.94 -9.69 6.37
CA GLY A 85 -0.03 -8.56 6.47
C GLY A 85 0.51 -8.04 5.14
N ASN A 86 0.28 -8.74 4.02
CA ASN A 86 0.77 -8.31 2.71
C ASN A 86 -0.10 -7.19 2.11
N CYS A 87 0.52 -6.26 1.37
CA CYS A 87 -0.19 -5.27 0.59
C CYS A 87 -0.52 -5.85 -0.80
N ILE A 88 -1.82 -6.00 -1.09
CA ILE A 88 -2.32 -6.61 -2.32
C ILE A 88 -3.31 -5.69 -3.02
N GLN A 89 -3.60 -5.92 -4.29
CA GLN A 89 -4.69 -5.20 -4.94
C GLN A 89 -6.02 -5.61 -4.30
N LYS A 90 -6.95 -4.67 -4.23
CA LYS A 90 -8.31 -4.93 -3.75
C LYS A 90 -8.99 -6.10 -4.51
N SER A 91 -8.66 -6.31 -5.78
CA SER A 91 -9.15 -7.42 -6.59
C SER A 91 -8.68 -8.80 -6.11
N ASP A 92 -7.54 -8.84 -5.44
CA ASP A 92 -6.86 -10.08 -5.04
C ASP A 92 -7.25 -10.51 -3.62
N CYS A 93 -8.15 -9.73 -2.98
CA CYS A 93 -8.71 -10.11 -1.69
C CYS A 93 -9.39 -11.49 -1.79
N PRO A 94 -9.18 -12.35 -0.78
CA PRO A 94 -9.76 -13.68 -0.79
C PRO A 94 -11.28 -13.57 -0.84
N ARG A 95 -11.86 -14.23 -1.85
CA ARG A 95 -13.32 -14.33 -2.06
C ARG A 95 -13.92 -15.21 -0.96
N THR A 96 -14.05 -14.64 0.23
CA THR A 96 -14.55 -15.28 1.45
C THR A 96 -15.63 -14.41 2.10
N CYS A 97 -16.38 -14.99 3.02
CA CYS A 97 -17.37 -14.25 3.80
C CYS A 97 -16.77 -13.44 4.97
N ILE A 98 -15.46 -13.54 5.22
CA ILE A 98 -14.77 -12.96 6.39
C ILE A 98 -14.74 -11.41 6.38
N GLY A 99 -15.14 -10.78 5.26
CA GLY A 99 -15.24 -9.32 5.09
C GLY A 99 -16.54 -8.81 4.47
N VAL A 100 -17.53 -9.67 4.21
CA VAL A 100 -18.77 -9.26 3.54
C VAL A 100 -19.81 -8.87 4.59
N ARG A 101 -20.24 -7.61 4.56
CA ARG A 101 -21.34 -7.12 5.39
C ARG A 101 -22.65 -7.22 4.62
N CYS A 102 -23.46 -8.21 4.97
CA CYS A 102 -24.80 -8.37 4.41
C CYS A 102 -25.81 -7.45 5.13
N PRO A 103 -26.88 -7.01 4.44
CA PRO A 103 -28.04 -6.35 5.04
C PRO A 103 -28.69 -7.17 6.17
N ARG A 104 -29.53 -6.52 6.99
CA ARG A 104 -30.26 -7.20 8.09
C ARG A 104 -31.12 -8.36 7.55
N GLY A 105 -31.02 -9.53 8.18
CA GLY A 105 -31.75 -10.75 7.80
C GLY A 105 -31.11 -11.54 6.65
N GLN A 106 -29.83 -11.30 6.36
CA GLN A 106 -29.07 -12.05 5.37
C GLN A 106 -27.76 -12.56 5.97
N HIS A 107 -27.35 -13.76 5.56
CA HIS A 107 -26.04 -14.33 5.85
C HIS A 107 -25.22 -14.50 4.57
N CYS A 108 -23.90 -14.40 4.68
CA CYS A 108 -23.00 -14.63 3.55
C CYS A 108 -22.72 -16.12 3.39
N ILE A 109 -22.84 -16.62 2.15
CA ILE A 109 -22.40 -17.95 1.75
C ILE A 109 -21.47 -17.86 0.54
N LEU A 110 -20.62 -18.86 0.35
CA LEU A 110 -19.83 -19.00 -0.87
C LEU A 110 -20.64 -19.78 -1.91
N LYS A 111 -21.10 -19.09 -2.96
CA LYS A 111 -21.80 -19.72 -4.07
C LYS A 111 -20.81 -20.10 -5.17
N GLN A 112 -20.82 -21.36 -5.57
CA GLN A 112 -20.09 -21.81 -6.75
C GLN A 112 -20.73 -21.21 -8.01
N VAL A 113 -19.93 -20.51 -8.82
CA VAL A 113 -20.40 -19.90 -10.07
C VAL A 113 -20.01 -20.74 -11.26
N PHE A 114 -20.84 -20.67 -12.30
CA PHE A 114 -20.47 -21.16 -13.62
C PHE A 114 -19.83 -20.02 -14.41
N CYS A 115 -18.60 -20.24 -14.85
CA CYS A 115 -17.81 -19.30 -15.64
C CYS A 115 -17.45 -19.94 -16.98
N ILE A 116 -17.21 -19.12 -18.00
CA ILE A 116 -16.92 -19.60 -19.37
C ILE A 116 -15.56 -20.31 -19.44
N ARG A 117 -14.59 -19.91 -18.59
CA ARG A 117 -13.23 -20.48 -18.54
C ARG A 117 -12.87 -20.84 -17.11
N ALA A 118 -12.58 -22.12 -16.85
CA ALA A 118 -12.17 -22.63 -15.56
C ALA A 118 -10.73 -22.21 -15.19
N PRO A 119 -10.37 -22.13 -13.88
CA PRO A 119 -11.19 -22.48 -12.72
C PRO A 119 -12.22 -21.41 -12.35
N CYS A 120 -13.41 -21.84 -11.89
CA CYS A 120 -14.48 -20.96 -11.40
C CYS A 120 -14.44 -20.91 -9.86
N PRO A 121 -13.64 -20.03 -9.23
CA PRO A 121 -13.63 -19.91 -7.79
C PRO A 121 -15.00 -19.44 -7.27
N PRO A 122 -15.48 -19.99 -6.14
CA PRO A 122 -16.73 -19.57 -5.54
C PRO A 122 -16.69 -18.08 -5.17
N ILE A 123 -17.84 -17.42 -5.24
CA ILE A 123 -17.98 -16.00 -4.88
C ILE A 123 -18.83 -15.85 -3.63
N PRO A 124 -18.54 -14.87 -2.76
CA PRO A 124 -19.38 -14.60 -1.61
C PRO A 124 -20.69 -13.94 -2.07
N MET A 125 -21.83 -14.46 -1.60
CA MET A 125 -23.18 -13.95 -1.85
C MET A 125 -23.97 -13.85 -0.56
N CYS A 126 -24.72 -12.76 -0.39
CA CYS A 126 -25.67 -12.62 0.71
C CYS A 126 -27.00 -13.30 0.33
N VAL A 127 -27.45 -14.23 1.17
CA VAL A 127 -28.74 -14.93 1.01
C VAL A 127 -29.64 -14.59 2.18
N ASP A 128 -30.95 -14.48 1.92
CA ASP A 128 -31.96 -14.17 2.94
C ASP A 128 -32.17 -15.38 3.86
N ASP A 129 -32.12 -15.16 5.16
CA ASP A 129 -32.30 -16.20 6.19
C ASP A 129 -33.67 -16.89 6.07
N ARG A 130 -34.64 -16.27 5.40
CA ARG A 130 -36.02 -16.78 5.21
C ARG A 130 -36.18 -17.73 4.03
N GLN A 131 -35.15 -17.92 3.19
CA GLN A 131 -35.21 -18.83 2.03
C GLN A 131 -34.69 -20.24 2.35
N LYS A 132 -34.73 -20.64 3.62
CA LYS A 132 -34.39 -22.02 4.03
C LYS A 132 -35.60 -22.91 3.73
N GLU A 133 -35.63 -23.47 2.52
CA GLU A 133 -36.45 -24.65 2.19
C GLU A 133 -35.91 -25.89 2.90
#